data_AF-A0A1F2TJW8-F1
#
_entry.id   AF-A0A1F2TJW8-F1
#
_cell.length_a   1.000
_cell.length_b   1.000
_cell.length_c   1.000
_cell.angle_alpha   90.00
_cell.angle_beta   90.00
_cell.angle_gamma   90.00
#
_symmetry.space_group_name_H-M   'P 1'
#
loop_
_entity.id
_entity.type
_entity.pdbx_description
1 polymer ?
#
loop_
_entity_poly.entity_id
_entity_poly.type
_entity_poly.pdbx_seq_one_letter_code
_entity_poly.pdbx_strand_id
1 'polypeptide(L)'
;MATAAVPRRARSEPLPGPKRDAILRAAIDVFAEHGYFNAQVADVARAAGVAAGTVYLYFRSKDDLLVSIFERGMREALFEGRAAVADVRDPREQLQRFARMHLARLGRDRNLAIVFQVELRQSPKFMERFSVTLLRDYLGLIRAAFADGQREGLFRADIKATAAAKMFFGALDEMATNWILSARRYSLEADAEAVVDLFVNGARAR
;
A
#
# COMPACT_ATOMS: atom_id res chain seq x y z
N MET A 1 -29.57 25.81 38.52
CA MET A 1 -29.83 25.45 37.11
C MET A 1 -28.51 25.00 36.49
N ALA A 2 -28.24 23.69 36.49
CA ALA A 2 -27.03 23.13 35.91
C ALA A 2 -27.28 22.82 34.43
N THR A 3 -26.52 23.48 33.56
CA THR A 3 -26.49 23.25 32.12
C THR A 3 -25.90 21.88 31.83
N ALA A 4 -26.73 20.95 31.36
CA ALA A 4 -26.30 19.63 30.92
C ALA A 4 -25.47 19.76 29.64
N ALA A 5 -24.21 19.31 29.69
CA ALA A 5 -23.33 19.23 28.55
C ALA A 5 -23.86 18.22 27.52
N VAL A 6 -23.97 18.65 26.26
CA VAL A 6 -24.32 17.78 25.12
C VAL A 6 -23.24 16.71 24.94
N PRO A 7 -23.57 15.41 24.86
CA PRO A 7 -22.58 14.36 24.69
C PRO A 7 -21.89 14.49 23.32
N ARG A 8 -20.55 14.54 23.30
CA ARG A 8 -19.74 14.39 22.08
C ARG A 8 -20.13 13.06 21.43
N ARG A 9 -20.76 13.09 20.25
CA ARG A 9 -21.09 11.89 19.47
C ARG A 9 -19.86 10.97 19.39
N ALA A 10 -20.03 9.76 19.90
CA ALA A 10 -19.08 8.67 19.75
C ALA A 10 -18.71 8.48 18.27
N ARG A 11 -17.46 8.07 18.00
CA ARG A 11 -17.00 7.73 16.65
C ARG A 11 -17.94 6.63 16.12
N SER A 12 -18.83 6.97 15.18
CA SER A 12 -19.57 5.95 14.44
C SER A 12 -18.57 5.09 13.69
N GLU A 13 -18.61 3.78 13.92
CA GLU A 13 -17.87 2.82 13.12
C GLU A 13 -18.30 2.95 11.65
N PRO A 14 -17.37 2.86 10.68
CA PRO A 14 -17.74 2.97 9.28
C PRO A 14 -18.71 1.86 8.89
N LEU A 15 -19.81 2.22 8.23
CA LEU A 15 -20.81 1.27 7.75
C LEU A 15 -20.20 0.33 6.70
N PRO A 16 -20.10 -0.99 6.95
CA PRO A 16 -19.61 -1.93 5.95
C PRO A 16 -20.63 -2.12 4.83
N GLY A 17 -20.16 -2.54 3.64
CA GLY A 17 -21.04 -3.04 2.58
C GLY A 17 -20.68 -2.58 1.16
N PRO A 18 -21.38 -3.13 0.14
CA PRO A 18 -21.06 -2.94 -1.27
C PRO A 18 -20.96 -1.47 -1.72
N LYS A 19 -21.78 -0.60 -1.14
CA LYS A 19 -21.75 0.85 -1.43
C LYS A 19 -20.46 1.52 -0.97
N ARG A 20 -19.94 1.15 0.20
CA ARG A 20 -18.68 1.70 0.71
C ARG A 20 -17.53 1.33 -0.23
N ASP A 21 -17.52 0.09 -0.71
CA ASP A 21 -16.48 -0.40 -1.62
C ASP A 21 -16.58 0.22 -3.01
N ALA A 22 -17.81 0.42 -3.53
CA ALA A 22 -18.03 1.15 -4.78
C ALA A 22 -17.53 2.60 -4.68
N ILE A 23 -17.76 3.28 -3.55
CA ILE A 23 -17.26 4.65 -3.32
C ILE A 23 -15.73 4.66 -3.26
N LEU A 24 -15.08 3.70 -2.58
CA LEU A 24 -13.61 3.62 -2.57
C LEU A 24 -13.03 3.36 -3.95
N ARG A 25 -13.65 2.47 -4.74
CA ARG A 25 -13.23 2.21 -6.12
C ARG A 25 -13.32 3.49 -6.97
N ALA A 26 -14.46 4.16 -6.93
CA ALA A 26 -14.66 5.42 -7.63
C ALA A 26 -13.65 6.49 -7.19
N ALA A 27 -13.32 6.55 -5.90
CA ALA A 27 -12.33 7.48 -5.38
C ALA A 27 -10.92 7.17 -5.89
N ILE A 28 -10.52 5.89 -6.01
CA ILE A 28 -9.25 5.48 -6.63
C ILE A 28 -9.19 5.99 -8.08
N ASP A 29 -10.25 5.78 -8.85
CA ASP A 29 -10.31 6.20 -10.26
C ASP A 29 -10.25 7.71 -10.40
N VAL A 30 -11.07 8.44 -9.64
CA VAL A 30 -11.13 9.91 -9.68
C VAL A 30 -9.80 10.54 -9.24
N PHE A 31 -9.16 10.04 -8.17
CA PHE A 31 -7.89 10.57 -7.71
C PHE A 31 -6.74 10.26 -8.66
N ALA A 32 -6.73 9.08 -9.28
CA ALA A 32 -5.72 8.73 -10.28
C ALA A 32 -5.84 9.57 -11.56
N GLU A 33 -7.07 9.89 -11.99
CA GLU A 33 -7.32 10.65 -13.22
C GLU A 33 -7.14 12.16 -13.06
N HIS A 34 -7.67 12.73 -11.97
CA HIS A 34 -7.73 14.19 -11.80
C HIS A 34 -6.66 14.72 -10.83
N GLY A 35 -6.00 13.84 -10.09
CA GLY A 35 -5.17 14.20 -8.95
C GLY A 35 -6.00 14.49 -7.70
N TYR A 36 -5.45 14.18 -6.53
CA TYR A 36 -6.10 14.30 -5.24
C TYR A 36 -6.57 15.72 -4.96
N PHE A 37 -5.72 16.72 -5.21
CA PHE A 37 -6.06 18.11 -4.88
C PHE A 37 -7.18 18.68 -5.75
N ASN A 38 -7.23 18.33 -7.04
CA ASN A 38 -8.24 18.85 -7.97
C ASN A 38 -9.58 18.11 -7.83
N ALA A 39 -9.57 16.83 -7.42
CA ALA A 39 -10.78 16.05 -7.25
C ALA A 39 -11.73 16.61 -6.17
N GLN A 40 -13.04 16.53 -6.42
CA GLN A 40 -14.09 16.85 -5.45
C GLN A 40 -14.79 15.57 -4.96
N VAL A 41 -15.41 15.60 -3.77
CA VAL A 41 -16.26 14.49 -3.30
C VAL A 41 -17.46 14.26 -4.23
N ALA A 42 -17.94 15.32 -4.89
CA ALA A 42 -19.00 15.23 -5.90
C ALA A 42 -18.58 14.39 -7.12
N ASP A 43 -17.31 14.47 -7.54
CA ASP A 43 -16.79 13.64 -8.65
C ASP A 43 -16.79 12.16 -8.27
N VAL A 44 -16.37 11.85 -7.05
CA VAL A 44 -16.41 10.48 -6.49
C VAL A 44 -17.84 9.97 -6.44
N ALA A 45 -18.79 10.79 -5.96
CA ALA A 45 -20.19 10.40 -5.88
C ALA A 45 -20.77 10.10 -7.27
N ARG A 46 -20.51 10.96 -8.25
CA ARG A 46 -20.90 10.79 -9.65
C ARG A 46 -20.31 9.50 -10.24
N ALA A 47 -19.01 9.27 -10.05
CA ALA A 47 -18.34 8.06 -10.53
C ALA A 47 -18.85 6.79 -9.84
N ALA A 48 -19.24 6.85 -8.58
CA ALA A 48 -19.84 5.75 -7.83
C ALA A 48 -21.33 5.53 -8.12
N GLY A 49 -21.99 6.40 -8.90
CA GLY A 49 -23.42 6.32 -9.17
C GLY A 49 -24.30 6.58 -7.93
N VAL A 50 -23.84 7.41 -7.00
CA VAL A 50 -24.56 7.76 -5.77
C VAL A 50 -24.70 9.26 -5.59
N ALA A 51 -25.63 9.70 -4.72
CA ALA A 51 -25.73 11.10 -4.35
C ALA A 51 -24.53 11.52 -3.48
N ALA A 52 -24.09 12.79 -3.58
CA ALA A 52 -22.98 13.30 -2.77
C ALA A 52 -23.21 13.11 -1.26
N GLY A 53 -24.45 13.31 -0.79
CA GLY A 53 -24.84 13.04 0.60
C GLY A 53 -24.61 11.59 1.03
N THR A 54 -24.72 10.62 0.10
CA THR A 54 -24.43 9.21 0.39
C THR A 54 -22.96 8.99 0.69
N VAL A 55 -22.04 9.68 0.00
CA VAL A 55 -20.59 9.56 0.30
C VAL A 55 -20.30 10.00 1.73
N TYR A 56 -20.93 11.09 2.18
CA TYR A 56 -20.76 11.60 3.54
C TYR A 56 -21.37 10.72 4.64
N LEU A 57 -22.22 9.74 4.30
CA LEU A 57 -22.64 8.71 5.25
C LEU A 57 -21.51 7.72 5.59
N TYR A 58 -20.55 7.53 4.67
CA TYR A 58 -19.46 6.56 4.81
C TYR A 58 -18.11 7.22 5.13
N PHE A 59 -17.87 8.44 4.64
CA PHE A 59 -16.58 9.12 4.73
C PHE A 59 -16.75 10.57 5.17
N ARG A 60 -15.95 11.00 6.14
CA ARG A 60 -16.09 12.33 6.77
C ARG A 60 -15.57 13.46 5.88
N SER A 61 -14.65 13.15 4.98
CA SER A 61 -13.99 14.14 4.12
C SER A 61 -13.27 13.45 2.94
N LYS A 62 -12.75 14.26 2.02
CA LYS A 62 -11.85 13.78 0.94
C LYS A 62 -10.57 13.15 1.50
N ASP A 63 -10.02 13.71 2.58
CA ASP A 63 -8.88 13.12 3.30
C ASP A 63 -9.22 11.72 3.86
N ASP A 64 -10.43 11.55 4.39
CA ASP A 64 -10.89 10.28 4.96
C ASP A 64 -11.06 9.20 3.88
N LEU A 65 -11.45 9.58 2.67
CA LEU A 65 -11.44 8.69 1.49
C LEU A 65 -10.01 8.22 1.18
N LEU A 66 -9.07 9.14 1.01
CA LEU A 66 -7.68 8.80 0.66
C LEU A 66 -7.03 7.89 1.73
N VAL A 67 -7.21 8.24 3.01
CA VAL A 67 -6.72 7.43 4.12
C VAL A 67 -7.39 6.06 4.15
N SER A 68 -8.71 5.97 3.88
CA SER A 68 -9.43 4.70 3.84
C SER A 68 -8.97 3.79 2.70
N ILE A 69 -8.66 4.35 1.53
CA ILE A 69 -8.07 3.61 0.39
C ILE A 69 -6.74 3.01 0.84
N PHE A 70 -5.88 3.81 1.43
CA PHE A 70 -4.57 3.35 1.91
C PHE A 70 -4.69 2.26 3.00
N GLU A 71 -5.48 2.52 4.05
CA GLU A 71 -5.67 1.57 5.14
C GLU A 71 -6.22 0.22 4.64
N ARG A 72 -7.19 0.26 3.72
CA ARG A 72 -7.73 -0.95 3.09
C ARG A 72 -6.66 -1.66 2.27
N GLY A 73 -5.98 -0.95 1.38
CA GLY A 73 -4.98 -1.54 0.50
C GLY A 73 -3.81 -2.16 1.24
N MET A 74 -3.37 -1.57 2.35
CA MET A 74 -2.33 -2.17 3.20
C MET A 74 -2.80 -3.37 4.01
N ARG A 75 -4.04 -3.38 4.51
CA ARG A 75 -4.60 -4.56 5.18
C ARG A 75 -4.67 -5.75 4.22
N GLU A 76 -5.12 -5.51 3.00
CA GLU A 76 -5.13 -6.52 1.94
C GLU A 76 -3.71 -6.97 1.59
N ALA A 77 -2.76 -6.05 1.38
CA ALA A 77 -1.37 -6.39 1.10
C ALA A 77 -0.70 -7.18 2.24
N LEU A 78 -1.01 -6.87 3.49
CA LEU A 78 -0.55 -7.62 4.66
C LEU A 78 -1.13 -9.03 4.71
N PHE A 79 -2.42 -9.17 4.42
CA PHE A 79 -3.09 -10.46 4.35
C PHE A 79 -2.49 -11.33 3.26
N GLU A 80 -2.39 -10.80 2.04
CA GLU A 80 -1.79 -11.46 0.87
C GLU A 80 -0.32 -11.81 1.12
N GLY A 81 0.46 -10.89 1.68
CA GLY A 81 1.86 -11.13 2.00
C GLY A 81 2.08 -12.22 3.03
N ARG A 82 1.25 -12.27 4.10
CA ARG A 82 1.29 -13.37 5.08
C ARG A 82 0.92 -14.70 4.44
N ALA A 83 -0.12 -14.72 3.61
CA ALA A 83 -0.56 -15.94 2.93
C ALA A 83 0.51 -16.44 1.94
N ALA A 84 1.16 -15.54 1.21
CA ALA A 84 2.15 -15.87 0.18
C ALA A 84 3.38 -16.60 0.75
N VAL A 85 3.74 -16.35 2.02
CA VAL A 85 4.94 -16.93 2.67
C VAL A 85 4.62 -17.96 3.76
N ALA A 86 3.34 -18.27 3.99
CA ALA A 86 2.92 -19.11 5.12
C ALA A 86 3.47 -20.55 5.08
N ASP A 87 3.69 -21.08 3.88
CA ASP A 87 4.19 -22.44 3.62
C ASP A 87 5.68 -22.47 3.25
N VAL A 88 6.35 -21.31 3.22
CA VAL A 88 7.73 -21.18 2.74
C VAL A 88 8.69 -20.96 3.91
N ARG A 89 9.71 -21.81 3.97
CA ARG A 89 10.79 -21.70 4.96
C ARG A 89 12.05 -21.06 4.42
N ASP A 90 12.36 -21.25 3.13
CA ASP A 90 13.55 -20.67 2.51
C ASP A 90 13.45 -19.13 2.48
N PRO A 91 14.36 -18.39 3.16
CA PRO A 91 14.32 -16.94 3.21
C PRO A 91 14.40 -16.27 1.83
N ARG A 92 15.11 -16.87 0.87
CA ARG A 92 15.16 -16.36 -0.50
C ARG A 92 13.81 -16.50 -1.20
N GLU A 93 13.18 -17.66 -1.13
CA GLU A 93 11.84 -17.88 -1.69
C GLU A 93 10.79 -16.97 -1.02
N GLN A 94 10.89 -16.72 0.29
CA GLN A 94 10.02 -15.75 0.98
C GLN A 94 10.13 -14.35 0.36
N LEU A 95 11.35 -13.85 0.14
CA LEU A 95 11.58 -12.56 -0.52
C LEU A 95 11.03 -12.55 -1.96
N GLN A 96 11.20 -13.66 -2.69
CA GLN A 96 10.72 -13.82 -4.06
C GLN A 96 9.19 -13.77 -4.14
N ARG A 97 8.48 -14.53 -3.29
CA ARG A 97 7.01 -14.52 -3.24
C ARG A 97 6.48 -13.16 -2.80
N PHE A 98 7.14 -12.52 -1.85
CA PHE A 98 6.77 -11.17 -1.42
C PHE A 98 6.94 -10.13 -2.53
N ALA A 99 8.09 -10.13 -3.24
CA ALA A 99 8.35 -9.22 -4.35
C ALA A 99 7.32 -9.39 -5.47
N ARG A 100 7.05 -10.65 -5.88
CA ARG A 100 6.03 -10.96 -6.89
C ARG A 100 4.65 -10.47 -6.45
N MET A 101 4.23 -10.78 -5.23
CA MET A 101 2.94 -10.34 -4.68
C MET A 101 2.82 -8.80 -4.71
N HIS A 102 3.85 -8.08 -4.22
CA HIS A 102 3.85 -6.62 -4.18
C HIS A 102 3.74 -6.00 -5.58
N LEU A 103 4.57 -6.44 -6.51
CA LEU A 103 4.62 -5.90 -7.87
C LEU A 103 3.40 -6.31 -8.70
N ALA A 104 2.90 -7.53 -8.56
CA ALA A 104 1.67 -7.99 -9.20
C ALA A 104 0.45 -7.20 -8.70
N ARG A 105 0.37 -6.91 -7.40
CA ARG A 105 -0.73 -6.14 -6.79
C ARG A 105 -0.82 -4.73 -7.35
N LEU A 106 0.31 -4.05 -7.54
CA LEU A 106 0.32 -2.71 -8.15
C LEU A 106 0.16 -2.79 -9.68
N GLY A 107 0.75 -3.80 -10.32
CA GLY A 107 0.69 -4.00 -11.77
C GLY A 107 -0.71 -4.30 -12.30
N ARG A 108 -1.57 -4.95 -11.50
CA ARG A 108 -2.96 -5.26 -11.88
C ARG A 108 -3.93 -4.08 -11.77
N ASP A 109 -3.55 -3.00 -11.09
CA ASP A 109 -4.39 -1.82 -10.89
C ASP A 109 -3.56 -0.53 -10.93
N ARG A 110 -3.40 0.02 -12.14
CA ARG A 110 -2.59 1.22 -12.37
C ARG A 110 -3.12 2.44 -11.61
N ASN A 111 -4.43 2.57 -11.46
CA ASN A 111 -5.02 3.71 -10.74
C ASN A 111 -4.67 3.63 -9.25
N LEU A 112 -4.75 2.42 -8.66
CA LEU A 112 -4.29 2.21 -7.28
C LEU A 112 -2.79 2.53 -7.14
N ALA A 113 -1.97 2.09 -8.10
CA ALA A 113 -0.53 2.39 -8.09
C ALA A 113 -0.25 3.91 -8.15
N ILE A 114 -0.95 4.66 -9.00
CA ILE A 114 -0.84 6.13 -9.07
C ILE A 114 -1.21 6.76 -7.72
N VAL A 115 -2.33 6.34 -7.12
CA VAL A 115 -2.76 6.88 -5.82
C VAL A 115 -1.70 6.64 -4.73
N PHE A 116 -1.07 5.47 -4.71
CA PHE A 116 -0.07 5.10 -3.70
C PHE A 116 1.29 5.77 -3.93
N GLN A 117 1.71 5.89 -5.19
CA GLN A 117 3.04 6.39 -5.55
C GLN A 117 3.10 7.90 -5.75
N VAL A 118 1.97 8.55 -6.05
CA VAL A 118 1.91 9.99 -6.30
C VAL A 118 1.02 10.66 -5.27
N GLU A 119 -0.28 10.40 -5.31
CA GLU A 119 -1.28 11.22 -4.61
C GLU A 119 -1.12 11.17 -3.08
N LEU A 120 -0.85 10.00 -2.52
CA LEU A 120 -0.64 9.84 -1.08
C LEU A 120 0.61 10.58 -0.56
N ARG A 121 1.61 10.77 -1.42
CA ARG A 121 2.92 11.33 -1.05
C ARG A 121 2.97 12.85 -1.04
N GLN A 122 1.92 13.52 -1.50
CA GLN A 122 1.91 14.97 -1.66
C GLN A 122 1.73 15.75 -0.33
N SER A 123 1.51 15.08 0.81
CA SER A 123 1.36 15.75 2.11
C SER A 123 2.04 15.00 3.26
N PRO A 124 2.82 15.69 4.12
CA PRO A 124 3.37 15.10 5.34
C PRO A 124 2.31 14.46 6.24
N LYS A 125 1.12 15.06 6.32
CA LYS A 125 -0.01 14.54 7.11
C LYS A 125 -0.40 13.11 6.68
N PHE A 126 -0.44 12.84 5.37
CA PHE A 126 -0.76 11.51 4.86
C PHE A 126 0.40 10.54 5.07
N MET A 127 1.63 11.00 4.86
CA MET A 127 2.85 10.19 5.06
C MET A 127 3.09 9.81 6.54
N GLU A 128 2.75 10.68 7.49
CA GLU A 128 2.79 10.35 8.91
C GLU A 128 1.80 9.23 9.22
N ARG A 129 0.55 9.36 8.74
CA ARG A 129 -0.48 8.34 8.96
C ARG A 129 -0.17 7.02 8.26
N PHE A 130 0.49 7.08 7.11
CA PHE A 130 1.05 5.93 6.39
C PHE A 130 2.05 5.14 7.24
N SER A 131 2.90 5.85 7.99
CA SER A 131 4.05 5.27 8.69
C SER A 131 3.70 4.58 10.03
N VAL A 132 2.59 4.93 10.67
CA VAL A 132 2.41 4.65 12.11
C VAL A 132 2.22 3.16 12.44
N THR A 133 1.56 2.36 11.59
CA THR A 133 1.32 0.93 11.90
C THR A 133 1.38 -0.02 10.70
N LEU A 134 0.59 0.20 9.65
CA LEU A 134 0.42 -0.81 8.60
C LEU A 134 1.67 -1.01 7.75
N LEU A 135 2.39 0.07 7.39
CA LEU A 135 3.68 -0.05 6.72
C LEU A 135 4.71 -0.74 7.61
N ARG A 136 4.72 -0.45 8.91
CA ARG A 136 5.63 -1.08 9.87
C ARG A 136 5.44 -2.60 9.88
N ASP A 137 4.19 -3.07 9.92
CA ASP A 137 3.88 -4.50 9.88
C ASP A 137 4.27 -5.12 8.55
N TYR A 138 4.09 -4.38 7.45
CA TYR A 138 4.43 -4.84 6.10
C TYR A 138 5.94 -5.02 5.94
N LEU A 139 6.72 -4.03 6.38
CA LEU A 139 8.18 -4.12 6.49
C LEU A 139 8.61 -5.21 7.48
N GLY A 140 7.78 -5.52 8.47
CA GLY A 140 8.00 -6.60 9.44
C GLY A 140 8.06 -7.98 8.80
N LEU A 141 7.24 -8.24 7.77
CA LEU A 141 7.27 -9.49 6.99
C LEU A 141 8.60 -9.65 6.25
N ILE A 142 9.04 -8.59 5.55
CA ILE A 142 10.31 -8.57 4.81
C ILE A 142 11.50 -8.74 5.77
N ARG A 143 11.45 -8.03 6.91
CA ARG A 143 12.49 -8.10 7.94
C ARG A 143 12.63 -9.51 8.50
N ALA A 144 11.53 -10.25 8.67
CA ALA A 144 11.58 -11.63 9.17
C ALA A 144 12.40 -12.52 8.21
N ALA A 145 12.12 -12.46 6.91
CA ALA A 145 12.90 -13.19 5.90
C ALA A 145 14.40 -12.84 5.95
N PHE A 146 14.76 -11.55 6.02
CA PHE A 146 16.17 -11.16 6.16
C PHE A 146 16.79 -11.68 7.47
N ALA A 147 16.09 -11.60 8.59
CA ALA A 147 16.59 -12.08 9.88
C ALA A 147 16.77 -13.61 9.89
N ASP A 148 15.87 -14.34 9.25
CA ASP A 148 15.94 -15.79 9.12
C ASP A 148 17.14 -16.21 8.25
N GLY A 149 17.30 -15.59 7.08
CA GLY A 149 18.45 -15.86 6.22
C GLY A 149 19.79 -15.46 6.86
N GLN A 150 19.83 -14.40 7.68
CA GLN A 150 21.02 -14.04 8.46
C GLN A 150 21.35 -15.07 9.54
N ARG A 151 20.35 -15.57 10.26
CA ARG A 151 20.53 -16.60 11.29
C ARG A 151 21.03 -17.92 10.68
N GLU A 152 20.56 -18.24 9.47
CA GLU A 152 20.93 -19.45 8.74
C GLU A 152 22.25 -19.31 7.96
N GLY A 153 22.89 -18.14 7.99
CA GLY A 153 24.13 -17.86 7.27
C GLY A 153 23.96 -17.72 5.75
N LEU A 154 22.73 -17.64 5.26
CA LEU A 154 22.39 -17.45 3.85
C LEU A 154 22.57 -15.99 3.41
N PHE A 155 22.32 -15.03 4.30
CA PHE A 155 22.48 -13.60 4.05
C PHE A 155 23.53 -12.98 4.94
N ARG A 156 24.22 -11.95 4.44
CA ARG A 156 25.23 -11.19 5.19
C ARG A 156 24.63 -10.53 6.44
N ALA A 157 25.31 -10.65 7.58
CA ALA A 157 24.82 -10.17 8.88
C ALA A 157 25.38 -8.80 9.30
N ASP A 158 26.27 -8.21 8.52
CA ASP A 158 26.84 -6.87 8.77
C ASP A 158 25.85 -5.73 8.46
N ILE A 159 24.76 -6.02 7.73
CA ILE A 159 23.63 -5.10 7.53
C ILE A 159 22.49 -5.53 8.45
N LYS A 160 21.98 -4.62 9.28
CA LYS A 160 20.81 -4.92 10.14
C LYS A 160 19.60 -5.32 9.27
N ALA A 161 18.90 -6.41 9.62
CA ALA A 161 17.70 -6.88 8.91
C ALA A 161 16.65 -5.77 8.68
N THR A 162 16.48 -4.86 9.63
CA THR A 162 15.58 -3.70 9.50
C THR A 162 16.00 -2.75 8.37
N ALA A 163 17.31 -2.53 8.17
CA ALA A 163 17.81 -1.70 7.09
C ALA A 163 17.67 -2.42 5.74
N ALA A 164 18.02 -3.71 5.69
CA ALA A 164 17.85 -4.55 4.50
C ALA A 164 16.37 -4.58 4.03
N ALA A 165 15.42 -4.77 4.95
CA ALA A 165 14.00 -4.74 4.64
C ALA A 165 13.52 -3.41 4.04
N LYS A 166 14.01 -2.28 4.57
CA LYS A 166 13.69 -0.94 4.03
C LYS A 166 14.30 -0.72 2.65
N MET A 167 15.54 -1.15 2.43
CA MET A 167 16.20 -1.07 1.13
C MET A 167 15.48 -1.92 0.08
N PHE A 168 15.10 -3.15 0.45
CA PHE A 168 14.35 -4.05 -0.42
C PHE A 168 12.97 -3.50 -0.77
N PHE A 169 12.22 -3.01 0.22
CA PHE A 169 10.96 -2.32 -0.02
C PHE A 169 11.15 -1.10 -0.93
N GLY A 170 12.19 -0.28 -0.67
CA GLY A 170 12.50 0.88 -1.50
C GLY A 170 12.79 0.53 -2.96
N ALA A 171 13.48 -0.59 -3.22
CA ALA A 171 13.69 -1.07 -4.58
C ALA A 171 12.38 -1.44 -5.28
N LEU A 172 11.50 -2.19 -4.61
CA LEU A 172 10.17 -2.54 -5.15
C LEU A 172 9.30 -1.29 -5.39
N ASP A 173 9.33 -0.36 -4.44
CA ASP A 173 8.62 0.92 -4.51
C ASP A 173 9.07 1.77 -5.70
N GLU A 174 10.37 1.79 -5.97
CA GLU A 174 10.96 2.48 -7.11
C GLU A 174 10.62 1.79 -8.45
N MET A 175 10.53 0.46 -8.49
CA MET A 175 10.06 -0.25 -9.69
C MET A 175 8.61 0.12 -10.01
N ALA A 176 7.75 0.19 -8.99
CA ALA A 176 6.36 0.62 -9.17
C ALA A 176 6.26 2.09 -9.61
N THR A 177 7.08 2.97 -9.04
CA THR A 177 7.15 4.39 -9.41
C THR A 177 7.58 4.55 -10.87
N ASN A 178 8.65 3.89 -11.31
CA ASN A 178 9.07 3.95 -12.71
C ASN A 178 8.03 3.36 -13.67
N TRP A 179 7.32 2.31 -13.27
CA TRP A 179 6.26 1.71 -14.09
C TRP A 179 5.06 2.62 -14.32
N ILE A 180 4.66 3.43 -13.32
CA ILE A 180 3.58 4.42 -13.52
C ILE A 180 4.05 5.62 -14.37
N LEU A 181 5.34 5.95 -14.34
CA LEU A 181 5.92 7.04 -15.14
C LEU A 181 6.27 6.61 -16.57
N SER A 182 6.46 5.32 -16.81
CA SER A 182 6.85 4.80 -18.12
C SER A 182 5.72 4.90 -19.14
N ALA A 183 6.07 5.38 -20.34
CA ALA A 183 5.23 5.30 -21.52
C ALA A 183 5.17 3.89 -22.13
N ARG A 184 6.12 3.01 -21.78
CA ARG A 184 6.17 1.63 -22.27
C ARG A 184 5.21 0.76 -21.47
N ARG A 185 4.51 -0.13 -22.16
CA ARG A 185 3.71 -1.19 -21.52
C ARG A 185 4.60 -2.40 -21.27
N TYR A 186 4.83 -2.71 -20.01
CA TYR A 186 5.54 -3.91 -19.58
C TYR A 186 4.90 -4.46 -18.29
N SER A 187 5.17 -5.73 -17.99
CA SER A 187 4.69 -6.35 -16.76
C SER A 187 5.57 -5.92 -15.59
N LEU A 188 5.00 -5.20 -14.62
CA LEU A 188 5.69 -4.83 -13.39
C LEU A 188 6.09 -6.05 -12.56
N GLU A 189 5.27 -7.10 -12.57
CA GLU A 189 5.56 -8.35 -11.84
C GLU A 189 6.84 -9.02 -12.32
N ALA A 190 7.20 -8.86 -13.61
CA ALA A 190 8.38 -9.50 -14.19
C ALA A 190 9.70 -9.01 -13.56
N ASP A 191 9.72 -7.83 -12.95
CA ASP A 191 10.91 -7.26 -12.30
C ASP A 191 11.23 -7.91 -10.94
N ALA A 192 10.30 -8.68 -10.37
CA ALA A 192 10.45 -9.27 -9.04
C ALA A 192 11.70 -10.15 -8.91
N GLU A 193 11.98 -10.98 -9.93
CA GLU A 193 13.14 -11.87 -9.92
C GLU A 193 14.45 -11.10 -9.90
N ALA A 194 14.55 -10.07 -10.75
CA ALA A 194 15.77 -9.26 -10.87
C ALA A 194 16.04 -8.48 -9.57
N VAL A 195 15.01 -7.93 -8.93
CA VAL A 195 15.15 -7.26 -7.62
C VAL A 195 15.67 -8.25 -6.58
N VAL A 196 15.07 -9.44 -6.48
CA VAL A 196 15.49 -10.44 -5.49
C VAL A 196 16.91 -10.92 -5.76
N ASP A 197 17.25 -11.20 -7.02
CA ASP A 197 18.59 -11.64 -7.42
C ASP A 197 19.65 -10.61 -7.02
N LEU A 198 19.39 -9.31 -7.25
CA LEU A 198 20.30 -8.24 -6.87
C LEU A 198 20.53 -8.18 -5.36
N PHE A 199 19.50 -8.40 -4.55
CA PHE A 199 19.62 -8.37 -3.08
C PHE A 199 20.29 -9.61 -2.50
N VAL A 200 20.12 -10.77 -3.15
CA VAL A 200 20.70 -12.04 -2.69
C VAL A 200 22.13 -12.23 -3.19
N ASN A 201 22.38 -11.94 -4.46
CA ASN A 201 23.66 -12.21 -5.14
C ASN A 201 24.51 -10.95 -5.36
N GLY A 202 23.94 -9.74 -5.21
CA GLY A 202 24.62 -8.49 -5.48
C GLY A 202 24.80 -8.23 -6.99
N ALA A 203 25.55 -7.19 -7.32
CA ALA A 203 25.80 -6.77 -8.71
C ALA A 203 27.13 -7.32 -9.29
N ARG A 204 27.83 -8.19 -8.55
CA ARG A 204 29.07 -8.79 -9.06
C ARG A 204 28.74 -9.79 -10.17
N ALA A 205 29.56 -9.82 -11.22
CA ALA A 205 29.43 -10.83 -12.26
C ALA A 205 29.58 -12.24 -11.65
N ARG A 206 28.77 -13.18 -12.15
CA ARG A 206 28.80 -14.60 -11.77
C ARG A 206 29.97 -15.32 -12.41
#